data_AF-A0A2V2W3Y1-F1
#
_entry.id   AF-A0A2V2W3Y1-F1
#
_cell.length_a   1.000
_cell.length_b   1.000
_cell.length_c   1.000
_cell.angle_alpha   90.00
_cell.angle_beta   90.00
_cell.angle_gamma   90.00
#
_symmetry.space_group_name_H-M   'P 1'
#
loop_
_entity.id
_entity.type
_entity.pdbx_description
1 polymer ?
#
loop_
_entity_poly.entity_id
_entity_poly.type
_entity_poly.pdbx_seq_one_letter_code
_entity_poly.pdbx_strand_id
1 'polypeptide(L)'
;MSGRPEEGLYDNEEIQAPTVPQGYRRRARSDFEGDTDHSSATCRRLEETRRPQWTMSSYIKDILLEGSTNRADMKLNDFLRSNLGGRGVVDTNENVTMGMFVQDPEMFIQNERLLRIITASPSYQALEAIYKLHCEDVFSLEQWRDYEGKDTVTPLARGKINRVLTQVLGEERREAEERARRDKQQVIFNLFAKIEDLLFRGRVRVMKIKLNDFLTLEMEGRGILRANRNVLLEEFFSDPTRYIRGTFLLRDIKASDHYKRIEKTVREEMDLEEVVRRLHEKGVDNLLKWSLAAEEVKANVHNLTKRLLDAAFIELMSSMAMSAPMKLEGLYESVYNARWHHVVEVPDGKGAVMEVREGEAPQSCTYKAVGDSLERDDGVQQSGEAPPVLMVLTSDKGWPYSWDKG
;
A
#
# COMPACT_ATOMS: atom_id res chain seq x y z
N MET A 1 30.05 16.70 -84.24
CA MET A 1 28.68 16.36 -84.71
C MET A 1 27.99 15.73 -83.51
N SER A 2 27.03 16.42 -82.88
CA SER A 2 25.58 16.35 -83.17
C SER A 2 24.95 15.06 -82.62
N GLY A 3 24.01 15.07 -81.66
CA GLY A 3 23.47 16.21 -80.91
C GLY A 3 22.51 15.81 -79.76
N ARG A 4 22.36 16.75 -78.79
CA ARG A 4 21.18 17.18 -78.00
C ARG A 4 19.79 16.50 -78.21
N PRO A 5 18.80 16.65 -77.29
CA PRO A 5 18.82 16.60 -75.79
C PRO A 5 17.45 16.13 -75.18
N GLU A 6 17.15 16.54 -73.94
CA GLU A 6 15.80 16.80 -73.35
C GLU A 6 14.86 15.60 -73.04
N GLU A 7 14.06 15.57 -71.95
CA GLU A 7 14.06 16.32 -70.67
C GLU A 7 13.18 15.56 -69.64
N GLY A 8 13.35 15.76 -68.32
CA GLY A 8 12.53 15.08 -67.30
C GLY A 8 13.07 15.16 -65.86
N LEU A 9 12.85 16.29 -65.19
CA LEU A 9 13.21 16.58 -63.78
C LEU A 9 12.10 16.08 -62.82
N TYR A 10 12.21 15.90 -61.49
CA TYR A 10 13.20 16.24 -60.44
C TYR A 10 13.25 15.15 -59.31
N ASP A 11 14.46 14.88 -58.79
CA ASP A 11 14.94 14.57 -57.41
C ASP A 11 13.98 14.02 -56.31
N ASN A 12 14.33 13.01 -55.48
CA ASN A 12 15.44 13.02 -54.51
C ASN A 12 15.78 11.61 -53.90
N GLU A 13 17.03 11.47 -53.41
CA GLU A 13 17.56 10.77 -52.20
C GLU A 13 16.86 9.51 -51.61
N GLU A 14 17.53 8.46 -51.08
CA GLU A 14 18.96 8.16 -50.90
C GLU A 14 19.18 6.63 -50.66
N ILE A 15 20.26 6.07 -51.23
CA ILE A 15 21.24 5.14 -50.59
C ILE A 15 20.91 3.64 -50.23
N GLN A 16 21.80 2.77 -50.76
CA GLN A 16 22.28 1.43 -50.33
C GLN A 16 21.55 0.13 -50.72
N ALA A 17 22.36 -0.81 -51.22
CA ALA A 17 22.08 -2.14 -51.75
C ALA A 17 23.45 -2.90 -51.87
N PRO A 18 23.55 -4.21 -52.17
CA PRO A 18 22.70 -5.35 -51.80
C PRO A 18 23.49 -6.69 -51.53
N THR A 19 22.76 -7.82 -51.35
CA THR A 19 23.07 -9.18 -51.91
C THR A 19 23.68 -10.33 -51.05
N VAL A 20 22.79 -11.17 -50.45
CA VAL A 20 22.62 -12.66 -50.66
C VAL A 20 23.81 -13.58 -50.16
N PRO A 21 23.80 -14.95 -50.20
CA PRO A 21 23.23 -15.88 -49.18
C PRO A 21 24.13 -17.09 -48.74
N GLN A 22 23.68 -17.92 -47.77
CA GLN A 22 23.93 -19.39 -47.58
C GLN A 22 23.36 -19.87 -46.21
N GLY A 23 23.16 -21.14 -45.83
CA GLY A 23 23.39 -22.43 -46.53
C GLY A 23 23.74 -23.62 -45.60
N TYR A 24 22.75 -24.29 -44.99
CA TYR A 24 22.75 -25.69 -44.47
C TYR A 24 23.81 -26.25 -43.46
N ARG A 25 23.31 -26.57 -42.23
CA ARG A 25 23.18 -27.95 -41.63
C ARG A 25 24.30 -28.62 -40.75
N ARG A 26 23.85 -29.11 -39.56
CA ARG A 26 24.50 -30.01 -38.54
C ARG A 26 25.67 -29.36 -37.76
N ARG A 27 25.92 -29.63 -36.47
CA ARG A 27 25.48 -30.65 -35.47
C ARG A 27 25.44 -29.96 -34.07
N ALA A 28 24.92 -30.47 -32.95
CA ALA A 28 24.38 -31.79 -32.58
C ALA A 28 23.24 -31.66 -31.51
N ARG A 29 23.10 -32.65 -30.61
CA ARG A 29 22.24 -32.70 -29.40
C ARG A 29 23.12 -33.20 -28.24
N SER A 30 22.94 -32.68 -27.02
CA SER A 30 23.34 -33.38 -25.80
C SER A 30 22.41 -32.96 -24.69
N ASP A 31 21.60 -33.91 -24.23
CA ASP A 31 20.76 -33.75 -23.04
C ASP A 31 21.67 -33.88 -21.79
N PHE A 32 21.44 -33.07 -20.76
CA PHE A 32 21.86 -33.41 -19.40
C PHE A 32 20.82 -32.84 -18.42
N GLU A 33 20.17 -33.74 -17.70
CA GLU A 33 19.25 -33.41 -16.62
C GLU A 33 19.98 -32.68 -15.50
N GLY A 34 19.34 -31.62 -15.01
CA GLY A 34 19.72 -30.90 -13.81
C GLY A 34 18.45 -30.46 -13.13
N ASP A 35 17.96 -31.28 -12.19
CA ASP A 35 16.78 -31.00 -11.37
C ASP A 35 16.87 -29.60 -10.78
N THR A 36 16.13 -28.68 -11.39
CA THR A 36 15.89 -27.37 -10.84
C THR A 36 14.48 -27.42 -10.29
N ASP A 37 14.38 -27.66 -8.98
CA ASP A 37 13.15 -27.56 -8.20
C ASP A 37 12.59 -26.13 -8.34
N HIS A 38 11.80 -25.90 -9.39
CA HIS A 38 11.12 -24.65 -9.65
C HIS A 38 9.92 -24.51 -8.73
N SER A 39 10.23 -24.31 -7.44
CA SER A 39 9.45 -23.57 -6.45
C SER A 39 7.93 -23.64 -6.65
N SER A 40 7.32 -24.67 -6.04
CA SER A 40 5.85 -24.76 -5.87
C SER A 40 5.25 -23.50 -5.22
N ALA A 41 6.05 -22.70 -4.51
CA ALA A 41 5.64 -21.42 -3.95
C ALA A 41 5.39 -20.32 -5.01
N THR A 42 6.10 -20.37 -6.16
CA THR A 42 5.93 -19.38 -7.24
C THR A 42 4.63 -19.60 -8.00
N CYS A 43 4.28 -20.85 -8.30
CA CYS A 43 2.99 -21.19 -8.92
C CYS A 43 1.81 -20.84 -8.00
N ARG A 44 1.90 -21.18 -6.71
CA ARG A 44 0.85 -20.90 -5.71
C ARG A 44 0.47 -19.41 -5.64
N ARG A 45 1.48 -18.53 -5.63
CA ARG A 45 1.28 -17.05 -5.60
C ARG A 45 0.69 -16.49 -6.90
N LEU A 46 0.89 -17.15 -8.04
CA LEU A 46 0.39 -16.74 -9.36
C LEU A 46 -1.02 -17.28 -9.66
N GLU A 47 -1.41 -18.40 -9.03
CA GLU A 47 -2.80 -18.88 -9.01
C GLU A 47 -3.69 -18.08 -8.02
N GLU A 48 -3.14 -17.66 -6.87
CA GLU A 48 -3.84 -16.80 -5.91
C GLU A 48 -4.23 -15.43 -6.52
N THR A 49 -3.44 -14.91 -7.46
CA THR A 49 -3.74 -13.65 -8.17
C THR A 49 -4.77 -13.77 -9.29
N ARG A 50 -5.31 -14.97 -9.56
CA ARG A 50 -6.27 -15.23 -10.65
C ARG A 50 -7.65 -15.69 -10.22
N ARG A 51 -7.91 -15.82 -8.92
CA ARG A 51 -9.27 -16.12 -8.43
C ARG A 51 -10.17 -14.88 -8.48
N PRO A 52 -11.45 -15.02 -8.87
CA PRO A 52 -12.42 -13.93 -8.73
C PRO A 52 -12.48 -13.46 -7.28
N GLN A 53 -12.32 -12.14 -7.05
CA GLN A 53 -12.62 -11.54 -5.76
C GLN A 53 -14.14 -11.38 -5.65
N TRP A 54 -14.78 -12.39 -5.08
CA TRP A 54 -16.22 -12.38 -4.82
C TRP A 54 -16.59 -11.34 -3.76
N THR A 55 -17.80 -10.79 -3.87
CA THR A 55 -18.38 -9.73 -3.04
C THR A 55 -19.86 -10.04 -2.76
N MET A 56 -20.49 -9.32 -1.84
CA MET A 56 -21.94 -9.42 -1.60
C MET A 56 -22.80 -9.13 -2.86
N SER A 57 -22.31 -8.25 -3.75
CA SER A 57 -22.95 -7.94 -5.03
C SER A 57 -22.67 -8.97 -6.15
N SER A 58 -21.88 -10.00 -5.91
CA SER A 58 -21.53 -11.00 -6.93
C SER A 58 -22.71 -11.90 -7.28
N TYR A 59 -22.86 -12.20 -8.57
CA TYR A 59 -23.94 -13.04 -9.06
C TYR A 59 -23.71 -14.52 -8.74
N ILE A 60 -24.74 -15.17 -8.19
CA ILE A 60 -24.75 -16.60 -7.86
C ILE A 60 -24.42 -17.46 -9.10
N LYS A 61 -24.95 -17.05 -10.25
CA LYS A 61 -24.69 -17.64 -11.55
C LYS A 61 -23.19 -17.78 -11.83
N ASP A 62 -22.42 -16.72 -11.60
CA ASP A 62 -20.99 -16.71 -11.92
C ASP A 62 -20.20 -17.57 -10.92
N ILE A 63 -20.63 -17.60 -9.64
CA ILE A 63 -20.09 -18.50 -8.60
C ILE A 63 -20.36 -19.98 -8.93
N LEU A 64 -21.57 -20.31 -9.39
CA LEU A 64 -21.95 -21.68 -9.74
C LEU A 64 -21.24 -22.17 -11.01
N LEU A 65 -21.07 -21.28 -11.99
CA LEU A 65 -20.34 -21.52 -13.24
C LEU A 65 -18.81 -21.34 -13.11
N GLU A 66 -18.28 -20.97 -11.94
CA GLU A 66 -16.84 -20.85 -11.71
C GLU A 66 -16.12 -22.16 -12.08
N GLY A 67 -15.14 -22.07 -12.99
CA GLY A 67 -14.39 -23.20 -13.54
C GLY A 67 -15.14 -24.07 -14.55
N SER A 68 -16.35 -23.67 -14.98
CA SER A 68 -17.17 -24.39 -15.96
C SER A 68 -16.99 -23.88 -17.39
N THR A 69 -17.20 -24.77 -18.37
CA THR A 69 -17.35 -24.42 -19.79
C THR A 69 -18.80 -24.07 -20.17
N ASN A 70 -19.75 -24.25 -19.25
CA ASN A 70 -21.17 -23.98 -19.51
C ASN A 70 -21.42 -22.48 -19.62
N ARG A 71 -22.28 -22.09 -20.58
CA ARG A 71 -22.77 -20.72 -20.74
C ARG A 71 -24.22 -20.64 -20.24
N ALA A 72 -24.64 -19.47 -19.79
CA ALA A 72 -25.98 -19.26 -19.24
C ALA A 72 -27.10 -19.42 -20.29
N ASP A 73 -26.77 -19.11 -21.53
CA ASP A 73 -27.59 -19.16 -22.75
C ASP A 73 -27.37 -20.46 -23.54
N MET A 74 -26.69 -21.46 -22.96
CA MET A 74 -26.40 -22.73 -23.62
C MET A 74 -27.69 -23.46 -24.01
N LYS A 75 -27.73 -23.97 -25.24
CA LYS A 75 -28.79 -24.84 -25.73
C LYS A 75 -28.57 -26.29 -25.31
N LEU A 76 -29.63 -27.08 -25.28
CA LEU A 76 -29.60 -28.50 -24.92
C LEU A 76 -28.60 -29.29 -25.79
N ASN A 77 -28.67 -29.17 -27.12
CA ASN A 77 -27.75 -29.87 -28.01
C ASN A 77 -26.28 -29.45 -27.79
N ASP A 78 -26.01 -28.21 -27.41
CA ASP A 78 -24.65 -27.74 -27.13
C ASP A 78 -24.13 -28.24 -25.78
N PHE A 79 -25.02 -28.33 -24.77
CA PHE A 79 -24.74 -29.00 -23.50
C PHE A 79 -24.41 -30.49 -23.70
N LEU A 80 -25.18 -31.21 -24.52
CA LEU A 80 -24.96 -32.62 -24.82
C LEU A 80 -23.65 -32.84 -25.61
N ARG A 81 -23.29 -31.93 -26.51
CA ARG A 81 -21.99 -31.93 -27.20
C ARG A 81 -20.83 -31.72 -26.23
N SER A 82 -20.91 -30.71 -25.36
CA SER A 82 -19.82 -30.32 -24.46
C SER A 82 -19.61 -31.26 -23.28
N ASN A 83 -20.70 -31.80 -22.69
CA ASN A 83 -20.64 -32.63 -21.48
C ASN A 83 -20.75 -34.14 -21.75
N LEU A 84 -21.35 -34.56 -22.87
CA LEU A 84 -21.63 -35.98 -23.17
C LEU A 84 -21.14 -36.44 -24.55
N GLY A 85 -20.28 -35.67 -25.20
CA GLY A 85 -19.68 -36.02 -26.50
C GLY A 85 -20.70 -36.17 -27.63
N GLY A 86 -21.84 -35.47 -27.54
CA GLY A 86 -22.92 -35.52 -28.52
C GLY A 86 -23.94 -36.66 -28.31
N ARG A 87 -23.81 -37.46 -27.24
CA ARG A 87 -24.78 -38.51 -26.93
C ARG A 87 -26.17 -37.91 -26.64
N GLY A 88 -27.15 -38.27 -27.46
CA GLY A 88 -28.55 -37.81 -27.32
C GLY A 88 -28.87 -36.52 -28.05
N VAL A 89 -27.94 -35.97 -28.86
CA VAL A 89 -28.23 -34.85 -29.76
C VAL A 89 -29.21 -35.30 -30.84
N VAL A 90 -30.26 -34.51 -31.05
CA VAL A 90 -31.29 -34.70 -32.09
C VAL A 90 -31.64 -33.34 -32.68
N ASP A 91 -31.86 -33.26 -33.99
CA ASP A 91 -32.10 -32.00 -34.71
C ASP A 91 -33.34 -31.24 -34.19
N THR A 92 -34.37 -31.96 -33.72
CA THR A 92 -35.57 -31.38 -33.08
C THR A 92 -35.24 -30.52 -31.85
N ASN A 93 -34.11 -30.80 -31.17
CA ASN A 93 -33.69 -30.12 -29.95
C ASN A 93 -32.72 -28.95 -30.22
N GLU A 94 -32.48 -28.58 -31.49
CA GLU A 94 -31.52 -27.54 -31.88
C GLU A 94 -31.84 -26.13 -31.35
N ASN A 95 -33.10 -25.85 -31.01
CA ASN A 95 -33.54 -24.56 -30.44
C ASN A 95 -34.01 -24.65 -28.98
N VAL A 96 -33.88 -25.82 -28.34
CA VAL A 96 -34.24 -26.01 -26.93
C VAL A 96 -33.17 -25.37 -26.05
N THR A 97 -33.55 -24.40 -25.21
CA THR A 97 -32.66 -23.80 -24.22
C THR A 97 -32.51 -24.71 -23.01
N MET A 98 -31.39 -24.62 -22.28
CA MET A 98 -31.25 -25.38 -21.02
C MET A 98 -32.34 -25.02 -20.00
N GLY A 99 -32.88 -23.80 -20.01
CA GLY A 99 -33.99 -23.41 -19.13
C GLY A 99 -35.28 -24.17 -19.40
N MET A 100 -35.65 -24.36 -20.67
CA MET A 100 -36.81 -25.19 -21.03
C MET A 100 -36.57 -26.66 -20.67
N PHE A 101 -35.36 -27.17 -20.92
CA PHE A 101 -35.02 -28.55 -20.59
C PHE A 101 -34.99 -28.84 -19.08
N VAL A 102 -34.53 -27.89 -18.26
CA VAL A 102 -34.50 -28.03 -16.78
C VAL A 102 -35.92 -28.07 -16.19
N GLN A 103 -36.89 -27.38 -16.79
CA GLN A 103 -38.28 -27.37 -16.32
C GLN A 103 -39.00 -28.70 -16.56
N ASP A 104 -38.79 -29.33 -17.71
CA ASP A 104 -39.34 -30.65 -18.05
C ASP A 104 -38.34 -31.45 -18.93
N PRO A 105 -37.41 -32.21 -18.32
CA PRO A 105 -36.42 -32.99 -19.06
C PRO A 105 -37.04 -34.14 -19.87
N GLU A 106 -38.15 -34.70 -19.39
CA GLU A 106 -38.80 -35.90 -19.96
C GLU A 106 -39.49 -35.57 -21.30
N MET A 107 -39.97 -34.33 -21.45
CA MET A 107 -40.48 -33.81 -22.73
C MET A 107 -39.48 -33.93 -23.90
N PHE A 108 -38.18 -33.75 -23.62
CA PHE A 108 -37.14 -33.68 -24.66
C PHE A 108 -36.26 -34.93 -24.78
N ILE A 109 -36.14 -35.72 -23.72
CA ILE A 109 -35.30 -36.93 -23.68
C ILE A 109 -36.06 -38.06 -22.97
N GLN A 110 -36.72 -38.92 -23.73
CA GLN A 110 -37.46 -40.08 -23.20
C GLN A 110 -36.56 -41.23 -22.69
N ASN A 111 -35.23 -41.13 -22.88
CA ASN A 111 -34.29 -42.16 -22.45
C ASN A 111 -33.92 -41.96 -20.96
N GLU A 112 -34.63 -42.66 -20.06
CA GLU A 112 -34.44 -42.60 -18.60
C GLU A 112 -32.96 -42.74 -18.17
N ARG A 113 -32.21 -43.65 -18.80
CA ARG A 113 -30.79 -43.88 -18.48
C ARG A 113 -29.93 -42.66 -18.86
N LEU A 114 -30.24 -42.01 -19.98
CA LEU A 114 -29.56 -40.79 -20.40
C LEU A 114 -29.95 -39.60 -19.52
N LEU A 115 -31.24 -39.43 -19.20
CA LEU A 115 -31.70 -38.42 -18.24
C LEU A 115 -30.98 -38.54 -16.90
N ARG A 116 -30.90 -39.74 -16.34
CA ARG A 116 -30.19 -39.99 -15.07
C ARG A 116 -28.70 -39.63 -15.13
N ILE A 117 -28.05 -39.76 -16.29
CA ILE A 117 -26.65 -39.33 -16.49
C ILE A 117 -26.58 -37.79 -16.56
N ILE A 118 -27.53 -37.14 -17.23
CA ILE A 118 -27.59 -35.68 -17.35
C ILE A 118 -27.85 -35.04 -15.99
N THR A 119 -28.89 -35.46 -15.27
CA THR A 119 -29.28 -34.86 -13.97
C THR A 119 -28.29 -35.13 -12.84
N ALA A 120 -27.54 -36.24 -12.93
CA ALA A 120 -26.41 -36.51 -12.04
C ALA A 120 -25.16 -35.68 -12.35
N SER A 121 -25.09 -34.96 -13.49
CA SER A 121 -23.90 -34.20 -13.87
C SER A 121 -23.78 -32.89 -13.08
N PRO A 122 -22.57 -32.52 -12.60
CA PRO A 122 -22.34 -31.23 -11.94
C PRO A 122 -22.76 -30.02 -12.80
N SER A 123 -22.59 -30.15 -14.12
CA SER A 123 -22.97 -29.15 -15.11
C SER A 123 -24.48 -28.88 -15.15
N TYR A 124 -25.29 -29.94 -15.14
CA TYR A 124 -26.75 -29.80 -15.06
C TYR A 124 -27.18 -29.22 -13.71
N GLN A 125 -26.66 -29.74 -12.60
CA GLN A 125 -27.02 -29.31 -11.24
C GLN A 125 -26.70 -27.82 -10.99
N ALA A 126 -25.63 -27.31 -11.60
CA ALA A 126 -25.33 -25.87 -11.57
C ALA A 126 -26.38 -25.06 -12.33
N LEU A 127 -26.75 -25.46 -13.55
CA LEU A 127 -27.77 -24.78 -14.37
C LEU A 127 -29.16 -24.86 -13.75
N GLU A 128 -29.55 -26.03 -13.23
CA GLU A 128 -30.79 -26.26 -12.47
C GLU A 128 -30.91 -25.29 -11.29
N ALA A 129 -29.85 -25.18 -10.47
CA ALA A 129 -29.82 -24.25 -9.35
C ALA A 129 -29.91 -22.77 -9.81
N ILE A 130 -29.27 -22.40 -10.92
CA ILE A 130 -29.33 -21.04 -11.48
C ILE A 130 -30.75 -20.71 -11.92
N TYR A 131 -31.38 -21.57 -12.74
CA TYR A 131 -32.75 -21.34 -13.22
C TYR A 131 -33.74 -21.28 -12.07
N LYS A 132 -33.62 -22.18 -11.09
CA LYS A 132 -34.47 -22.17 -9.91
C LYS A 132 -34.36 -20.88 -9.10
N LEU A 133 -33.13 -20.47 -8.78
CA LEU A 133 -32.90 -19.24 -8.01
C LEU A 133 -33.32 -17.99 -8.79
N HIS A 134 -33.16 -17.96 -10.11
CA HIS A 134 -33.71 -16.91 -10.96
C HIS A 134 -35.25 -16.87 -10.95
N CYS A 135 -35.93 -18.02 -10.87
CA CYS A 135 -37.40 -18.08 -10.74
C CYS A 135 -37.90 -17.63 -9.36
N GLU A 136 -37.03 -17.61 -8.35
CA GLU A 136 -37.31 -17.14 -6.98
C GLU A 136 -36.67 -15.77 -6.69
N ASP A 137 -36.29 -15.02 -7.75
CA ASP A 137 -35.68 -13.68 -7.73
C ASP A 137 -34.36 -13.53 -6.93
N VAL A 138 -33.63 -14.64 -6.73
CA VAL A 138 -32.34 -14.69 -6.03
C VAL A 138 -31.18 -14.69 -7.04
N PHE A 139 -30.56 -13.53 -7.25
CA PHE A 139 -29.49 -13.34 -8.22
C PHE A 139 -28.11 -13.12 -7.59
N SER A 140 -28.03 -12.45 -6.43
CA SER A 140 -26.76 -12.07 -5.78
C SER A 140 -26.44 -12.87 -4.52
N LEU A 141 -25.16 -12.88 -4.13
CA LEU A 141 -24.68 -13.50 -2.90
C LEU A 141 -25.33 -12.89 -1.63
N GLU A 142 -25.63 -11.59 -1.66
CA GLU A 142 -26.42 -10.92 -0.64
C GLU A 142 -27.86 -11.44 -0.55
N GLN A 143 -28.58 -11.54 -1.66
CA GLN A 143 -29.94 -12.09 -1.65
C GLN A 143 -29.94 -13.54 -1.15
N TRP A 144 -28.92 -14.33 -1.53
CA TRP A 144 -28.73 -15.68 -1.02
C TRP A 144 -28.50 -15.74 0.50
N ARG A 145 -27.82 -14.75 1.11
CA ARG A 145 -27.62 -14.69 2.56
C ARG A 145 -28.95 -14.78 3.30
N ASP A 146 -29.94 -14.03 2.84
CA ASP A 146 -31.22 -13.83 3.54
C ASP A 146 -32.35 -14.74 3.00
N TYR A 147 -32.14 -15.41 1.87
CA TYR A 147 -33.08 -16.37 1.27
C TYR A 147 -33.36 -17.61 2.15
N GLU A 148 -34.63 -17.97 2.33
CA GLU A 148 -35.05 -19.09 3.19
C GLU A 148 -35.05 -20.45 2.47
N GLY A 149 -35.37 -20.50 1.16
CA GLY A 149 -35.58 -21.73 0.39
C GLY A 149 -34.32 -22.56 0.09
N LYS A 150 -33.24 -22.38 0.85
CA LYS A 150 -31.91 -22.98 0.63
C LYS A 150 -31.92 -24.51 0.59
N ASP A 151 -32.84 -25.18 1.29
CA ASP A 151 -32.98 -26.64 1.26
C ASP A 151 -33.55 -27.18 -0.05
N THR A 152 -34.14 -26.32 -0.87
CA THR A 152 -34.72 -26.70 -2.16
C THR A 152 -33.68 -26.72 -3.29
N VAL A 153 -32.48 -26.19 -3.05
CA VAL A 153 -31.36 -26.12 -4.01
C VAL A 153 -30.45 -27.33 -3.86
N THR A 154 -30.05 -27.92 -4.99
CA THR A 154 -29.19 -29.10 -5.06
C THR A 154 -27.94 -28.96 -4.17
N PRO A 155 -27.62 -29.94 -3.29
CA PRO A 155 -26.60 -29.77 -2.24
C PRO A 155 -25.22 -29.32 -2.74
N LEU A 156 -24.83 -29.73 -3.96
CA LEU A 156 -23.59 -29.30 -4.60
C LEU A 156 -23.55 -27.80 -4.87
N ALA A 157 -24.62 -27.25 -5.46
CA ALA A 157 -24.74 -25.84 -5.77
C ALA A 157 -24.80 -25.00 -4.47
N ARG A 158 -25.63 -25.41 -3.52
CA ARG A 158 -25.70 -24.81 -2.18
C ARG A 158 -24.34 -24.77 -1.48
N GLY A 159 -23.58 -25.87 -1.55
CA GLY A 159 -22.24 -25.97 -0.99
C GLY A 159 -21.25 -24.98 -1.60
N LYS A 160 -21.29 -24.79 -2.93
CA LYS A 160 -20.48 -23.77 -3.63
C LYS A 160 -20.81 -22.36 -3.13
N ILE A 161 -22.09 -21.96 -3.14
CA ILE A 161 -22.50 -20.59 -2.78
C ILE A 161 -22.18 -20.29 -1.32
N ASN A 162 -22.49 -21.22 -0.40
CA ASN A 162 -22.18 -21.06 1.03
C ASN A 162 -20.67 -20.96 1.30
N ARG A 163 -19.83 -21.70 0.56
CA ARG A 163 -18.37 -21.58 0.68
C ARG A 163 -17.90 -20.17 0.34
N VAL A 164 -18.42 -19.59 -0.75
CA VAL A 164 -18.09 -18.22 -1.15
C VAL A 164 -18.65 -17.21 -0.16
N LEU A 165 -19.90 -17.35 0.30
CA LEU A 165 -20.51 -16.47 1.31
C LEU A 165 -19.66 -16.41 2.60
N THR A 166 -19.21 -17.56 3.11
CA THR A 166 -18.34 -17.63 4.30
C THR A 166 -16.98 -16.98 4.04
N GLN A 167 -16.41 -17.13 2.83
CA GLN A 167 -15.15 -16.48 2.47
C GLN A 167 -15.31 -14.95 2.43
N VAL A 168 -16.35 -14.42 1.80
CA VAL A 168 -16.60 -12.97 1.70
C VAL A 168 -16.87 -12.37 3.09
N LEU A 169 -17.74 -12.99 3.91
CA LEU A 169 -17.99 -12.53 5.28
C LEU A 169 -16.74 -12.58 6.16
N GLY A 170 -15.91 -13.60 6.00
CA GLY A 170 -14.63 -13.73 6.71
C GLY A 170 -13.65 -12.63 6.33
N GLU A 171 -13.56 -12.30 5.05
CA GLU A 171 -12.68 -11.25 4.53
C GLU A 171 -13.18 -9.84 4.88
N GLU A 172 -14.48 -9.55 4.72
CA GLU A 172 -15.09 -8.28 5.15
C GLU A 172 -14.87 -8.03 6.65
N ARG A 173 -15.01 -9.07 7.49
CA ARG A 173 -14.69 -9.00 8.91
C ARG A 173 -13.19 -8.74 9.13
N ARG A 174 -12.31 -9.47 8.44
CA ARG A 174 -10.85 -9.31 8.57
C ARG A 174 -10.42 -7.90 8.20
N GLU A 175 -10.95 -7.35 7.10
CA GLU A 175 -10.70 -5.97 6.70
C GLU A 175 -11.26 -4.94 7.67
N ALA A 176 -12.46 -5.18 8.24
CA ALA A 176 -13.03 -4.29 9.24
C ALA A 176 -12.19 -4.27 10.53
N GLU A 177 -11.69 -5.43 10.96
CA GLU A 177 -10.72 -5.52 12.06
C GLU A 177 -9.40 -4.83 11.71
N GLU A 178 -8.86 -5.01 10.50
CA GLU A 178 -7.64 -4.33 10.03
C GLU A 178 -7.81 -2.81 9.90
N ARG A 179 -8.96 -2.32 9.45
CA ARG A 179 -9.30 -0.88 9.47
C ARG A 179 -9.31 -0.37 10.91
N ALA A 180 -10.05 -1.04 11.81
CA ALA A 180 -10.06 -0.70 13.23
C ALA A 180 -8.67 -0.80 13.91
N ARG A 181 -7.77 -1.70 13.47
CA ARG A 181 -6.37 -1.76 13.91
C ARG A 181 -5.58 -0.53 13.45
N ARG A 182 -5.69 -0.14 12.18
CA ARG A 182 -5.04 1.07 11.64
C ARG A 182 -5.54 2.34 12.33
N ASP A 183 -6.86 2.46 12.53
CA ASP A 183 -7.47 3.61 13.21
C ASP A 183 -6.93 3.74 14.64
N LYS A 184 -6.86 2.62 15.39
CA LYS A 184 -6.23 2.57 16.73
C LYS A 184 -4.75 2.98 16.68
N GLN A 185 -4.00 2.51 15.69
CA GLN A 185 -2.57 2.81 15.58
C GLN A 185 -2.33 4.28 15.20
N GLN A 186 -3.18 4.86 14.35
CA GLN A 186 -3.15 6.29 14.00
C GLN A 186 -3.49 7.16 15.22
N VAL A 187 -4.50 6.77 16.02
CA VAL A 187 -4.81 7.44 17.29
C VAL A 187 -3.62 7.42 18.25
N ILE A 188 -2.98 6.26 18.44
CA ILE A 188 -1.80 6.13 19.30
C ILE A 188 -0.65 7.01 18.77
N PHE A 189 -0.41 7.00 17.46
CA PHE A 189 0.61 7.86 16.84
C PHE A 189 0.32 9.35 17.09
N ASN A 190 -0.93 9.78 16.89
CA ASN A 190 -1.37 11.17 17.13
C ASN A 190 -1.30 11.55 18.63
N LEU A 191 -1.55 10.62 19.54
CA LEU A 191 -1.45 10.81 20.99
C LEU A 191 -0.01 11.09 21.44
N PHE A 192 0.96 10.43 20.79
CA PHE A 192 2.40 10.63 20.99
C PHE A 192 3.03 11.65 20.03
N ALA A 193 2.25 12.31 19.17
CA ALA A 193 2.73 13.36 18.28
C ALA A 193 3.32 14.53 19.09
N LYS A 194 4.43 15.08 18.60
CA LYS A 194 5.12 16.18 19.27
C LYS A 194 4.25 17.43 19.26
N ILE A 195 4.28 18.18 20.36
CA ILE A 195 3.55 19.46 20.45
C ILE A 195 4.01 20.46 19.40
N GLU A 196 5.31 20.44 19.05
CA GLU A 196 5.88 21.23 17.95
C GLU A 196 5.12 20.97 16.62
N ASP A 197 5.00 19.71 16.20
CA ASP A 197 4.36 19.32 14.95
C ASP A 197 2.88 19.74 14.91
N LEU A 198 2.19 19.67 16.06
CA LEU A 198 0.80 20.09 16.23
C LEU A 198 0.63 21.62 16.18
N LEU A 199 1.52 22.39 16.82
CA LEU A 199 1.42 23.85 16.85
C LEU A 199 1.81 24.49 15.52
N PHE A 200 2.89 24.01 14.89
CA PHE A 200 3.28 24.43 13.55
C PHE A 200 2.40 23.80 12.45
N ARG A 201 1.56 22.80 12.77
CA ARG A 201 0.67 22.08 11.84
C ARG A 201 1.40 21.54 10.61
N GLY A 202 2.59 20.97 10.83
CA GLY A 202 3.46 20.47 9.76
C GLY A 202 3.94 21.51 8.74
N ARG A 203 3.79 22.82 9.02
CA ARG A 203 4.28 23.88 8.14
C ARG A 203 5.80 23.96 8.16
N VAL A 204 6.38 24.35 7.04
CA VAL A 204 7.80 24.73 6.96
C VAL A 204 8.01 25.96 7.83
N ARG A 205 8.95 25.89 8.78
CA ARG A 205 9.32 27.00 9.67
C ARG A 205 10.04 28.09 8.86
N VAL A 206 9.36 29.20 8.61
CA VAL A 206 9.92 30.37 7.92
C VAL A 206 11.13 30.94 8.66
N MET A 207 11.13 30.91 9.98
CA MET A 207 12.23 31.40 10.82
C MET A 207 13.56 30.66 10.62
N LYS A 208 13.51 29.40 10.14
CA LYS A 208 14.68 28.58 9.79
C LYS A 208 15.14 28.74 8.34
N ILE A 209 14.53 29.63 7.55
CA ILE A 209 15.03 30.01 6.21
C ILE A 209 16.28 30.89 6.36
N LYS A 210 17.21 30.80 5.41
CA LYS A 210 18.40 31.67 5.39
C LYS A 210 18.08 33.06 4.84
N LEU A 211 18.67 34.07 5.46
CA LEU A 211 18.53 35.48 5.09
C LEU A 211 18.92 35.74 3.63
N ASN A 212 19.98 35.13 3.11
CA ASN A 212 20.37 35.33 1.71
C ASN A 212 19.33 34.79 0.72
N ASP A 213 18.65 33.70 1.05
CA ASP A 213 17.65 33.08 0.18
C ASP A 213 16.41 33.99 0.13
N PHE A 214 15.96 34.47 1.29
CA PHE A 214 14.93 35.52 1.39
C PHE A 214 15.31 36.79 0.62
N LEU A 215 16.51 37.34 0.82
CA LEU A 215 16.93 38.56 0.12
C LEU A 215 17.05 38.34 -1.40
N THR A 216 17.44 37.14 -1.86
CA THR A 216 17.50 36.81 -3.29
C THR A 216 16.11 36.77 -3.91
N LEU A 217 15.16 36.08 -3.25
CA LEU A 217 13.82 35.83 -3.77
C LEU A 217 12.89 37.05 -3.66
N GLU A 218 12.93 37.76 -2.52
CA GLU A 218 11.93 38.79 -2.18
C GLU A 218 12.49 40.22 -2.22
N MET A 219 13.82 40.39 -2.33
CA MET A 219 14.49 41.70 -2.29
C MET A 219 15.49 41.92 -3.45
N GLU A 220 15.40 41.15 -4.54
CA GLU A 220 16.29 41.26 -5.73
C GLU A 220 17.79 41.14 -5.38
N GLY A 221 18.13 40.41 -4.32
CA GLY A 221 19.49 40.27 -3.79
C GLY A 221 20.02 41.49 -3.02
N ARG A 222 19.21 42.53 -2.81
CA ARG A 222 19.60 43.72 -2.05
C ARG A 222 19.99 43.35 -0.62
N GLY A 223 21.17 43.79 -0.18
CA GLY A 223 21.65 43.56 1.19
C GLY A 223 22.40 42.24 1.43
N ILE A 224 22.60 41.41 0.40
CA ILE A 224 23.43 40.21 0.51
C ILE A 224 24.90 40.60 0.73
N LEU A 225 25.49 40.06 1.80
CA LEU A 225 26.90 40.24 2.19
C LEU A 225 27.51 38.87 2.48
N ARG A 226 28.84 38.73 2.34
CA ARG A 226 29.53 37.49 2.75
C ARG A 226 29.24 37.11 4.21
N ALA A 227 29.12 38.12 5.08
CA ALA A 227 28.92 37.94 6.52
C ALA A 227 27.48 37.55 6.92
N ASN A 228 26.48 37.70 6.05
CA ASN A 228 25.08 37.40 6.38
C ASN A 228 24.49 36.23 5.56
N ARG A 229 25.36 35.46 4.88
CA ARG A 229 24.97 34.44 3.89
C ARG A 229 24.39 33.13 4.44
N ASN A 230 24.50 32.89 5.75
CA ASN A 230 23.92 31.71 6.41
C ASN A 230 23.13 32.06 7.68
N VAL A 231 22.87 33.36 7.90
CA VAL A 231 22.10 33.85 9.06
C VAL A 231 20.66 33.41 8.88
N LEU A 232 20.05 32.82 9.91
CA LEU A 232 18.64 32.42 9.88
C LEU A 232 17.72 33.64 10.07
N LEU A 233 16.48 33.56 9.58
CA LEU A 233 15.54 34.66 9.74
C LEU A 233 15.20 34.95 11.21
N GLU A 234 15.16 33.97 12.11
CA GLU A 234 15.04 34.20 13.57
C GLU A 234 16.14 35.11 14.14
N GLU A 235 17.39 34.87 13.75
CA GLU A 235 18.55 35.63 14.19
C GLU A 235 18.52 37.04 13.58
N PHE A 236 18.14 37.15 12.30
CA PHE A 236 18.01 38.41 11.59
C PHE A 236 16.89 39.30 12.16
N PHE A 237 15.68 38.79 12.36
CA PHE A 237 14.55 39.60 12.86
C PHE A 237 14.67 39.93 14.35
N SER A 238 15.57 39.26 15.08
CA SER A 238 15.96 39.66 16.45
C SER A 238 16.74 40.97 16.47
N ASP A 239 17.75 41.14 15.59
CA ASP A 239 18.42 42.42 15.36
C ASP A 239 18.85 42.61 13.88
N PRO A 240 17.98 43.22 13.04
CA PRO A 240 18.30 43.44 11.64
C PRO A 240 19.50 44.36 11.39
N THR A 241 19.85 45.21 12.37
CA THR A 241 20.90 46.23 12.21
C THR A 241 22.31 45.63 12.26
N ARG A 242 22.45 44.51 12.97
CA ARG A 242 23.69 43.72 13.04
C ARG A 242 24.11 43.13 11.69
N TYR A 243 23.14 42.74 10.86
CA TYR A 243 23.37 42.01 9.59
C TYR A 243 23.23 42.87 8.32
N ILE A 244 22.53 44.01 8.39
CA ILE A 244 22.44 45.00 7.30
C ILE A 244 22.86 46.37 7.83
N ARG A 245 24.14 46.70 7.64
CA ARG A 245 24.75 47.96 8.14
C ARG A 245 24.34 49.23 7.39
N GLY A 246 23.79 49.09 6.18
CA GLY A 246 23.32 50.25 5.40
C GLY A 246 22.01 50.78 5.98
N THR A 247 22.06 51.90 6.70
CA THR A 247 20.89 52.48 7.39
C THR A 247 19.73 52.82 6.44
N PHE A 248 20.04 53.43 5.29
CA PHE A 248 19.06 53.69 4.23
C PHE A 248 18.55 52.40 3.59
N LEU A 249 19.45 51.47 3.24
CA LEU A 249 19.09 50.18 2.64
C LEU A 249 18.16 49.36 3.54
N LEU A 250 18.43 49.28 4.84
CA LEU A 250 17.59 48.60 5.81
C LEU A 250 16.23 49.30 5.99
N ARG A 251 16.18 50.63 5.89
CA ARG A 251 14.93 51.40 5.92
C ARG A 251 14.06 51.07 4.70
N ASP A 252 14.65 51.00 3.51
CA ASP A 252 13.94 50.69 2.27
C ASP A 252 13.45 49.25 2.26
N ILE A 253 14.27 48.29 2.72
CA ILE A 253 13.86 46.89 2.93
C ILE A 253 12.70 46.81 3.94
N LYS A 254 12.78 47.52 5.08
CA LYS A 254 11.70 47.58 6.09
C LYS A 254 10.41 48.23 5.59
N ALA A 255 10.49 49.10 4.57
CA ALA A 255 9.31 49.71 3.97
C ALA A 255 8.51 48.72 3.10
N SER A 256 9.15 47.66 2.59
CA SER A 256 8.50 46.62 1.77
C SER A 256 7.45 45.82 2.55
N ASP A 257 6.31 45.54 1.93
CA ASP A 257 5.25 44.72 2.51
C ASP A 257 5.65 43.24 2.62
N HIS A 258 6.58 42.77 1.78
CA HIS A 258 7.15 41.42 1.88
C HIS A 258 7.95 41.26 3.18
N TYR A 259 8.77 42.27 3.53
CA TYR A 259 9.49 42.31 4.79
C TYR A 259 8.52 42.30 5.99
N LYS A 260 7.50 43.16 6.01
CA LYS A 260 6.52 43.24 7.11
C LYS A 260 5.77 41.92 7.30
N ARG A 261 5.41 41.25 6.20
CA ARG A 261 4.71 39.97 6.21
C ARG A 261 5.58 38.88 6.84
N ILE A 262 6.82 38.73 6.37
CA ILE A 262 7.74 37.71 6.88
C ILE A 262 8.20 38.03 8.31
N GLU A 263 8.46 39.30 8.65
CA GLU A 263 8.76 39.70 10.03
C GLU A 263 7.65 39.26 10.99
N LYS A 264 6.39 39.51 10.62
CA LYS A 264 5.24 39.08 11.42
C LYS A 264 5.22 37.55 11.59
N THR A 265 5.34 36.79 10.49
CA THR A 265 5.33 35.32 10.56
C THR A 265 6.48 34.77 11.38
N VAL A 266 7.71 35.29 11.22
CA VAL A 266 8.87 34.84 12.00
C VAL A 266 8.68 35.14 13.49
N ARG A 267 8.14 36.31 13.86
CA ARG A 267 7.83 36.61 15.26
C ARG A 267 6.76 35.67 15.83
N GLU A 268 5.69 35.40 15.09
CA GLU A 268 4.64 34.44 15.48
C GLU A 268 5.21 33.00 15.63
N GLU A 269 6.14 32.58 14.78
CA GLU A 269 6.81 31.28 14.89
C GLU A 269 7.76 31.21 16.09
N MET A 270 8.53 32.27 16.37
CA MET A 270 9.41 32.35 17.55
C MET A 270 8.62 32.33 18.86
N ASP A 271 7.50 33.05 18.94
CA ASP A 271 6.61 33.03 20.11
C ASP A 271 6.05 31.62 20.37
N LEU A 272 5.78 30.84 19.31
CA LEU A 272 5.38 29.44 19.41
C LEU A 272 6.54 28.52 19.83
N GLU A 273 7.75 28.71 19.30
CA GLU A 273 8.94 27.93 19.68
C GLU A 273 9.29 28.15 21.16
N GLU A 274 9.14 29.37 21.69
CA GLU A 274 9.28 29.65 23.13
C GLU A 274 8.19 28.95 23.97
N VAL A 275 6.95 28.87 23.49
CA VAL A 275 5.91 28.08 24.18
C VAL A 275 6.23 26.59 24.17
N VAL A 276 6.71 26.02 23.05
CA VAL A 276 7.18 24.63 22.97
C VAL A 276 8.33 24.39 23.96
N ARG A 277 9.31 25.31 24.00
CA ARG A 277 10.48 25.25 24.91
C ARG A 277 10.03 25.21 26.37
N ARG A 278 9.12 26.11 26.78
CA ARG A 278 8.56 26.16 28.15
C ARG A 278 7.73 24.92 28.50
N LEU A 279 7.07 24.30 27.52
CA LEU A 279 6.36 23.03 27.71
C LEU A 279 7.34 21.86 27.91
N HIS A 280 8.40 21.78 27.10
CA HIS A 280 9.47 20.80 27.28
C HIS A 280 10.17 20.93 28.64
N GLU A 281 10.42 22.15 29.14
CA GLU A 281 10.93 22.39 30.50
C GLU A 281 10.01 21.86 31.62
N LYS A 282 8.70 21.73 31.35
CA LYS A 282 7.71 21.12 32.24
C LYS A 282 7.45 19.64 31.94
N GLY A 283 8.27 19.04 31.08
CA GLY A 283 8.17 17.63 30.68
C GLY A 283 7.02 17.33 29.71
N VAL A 284 6.38 18.35 29.14
CA VAL A 284 5.21 18.25 28.26
C VAL A 284 5.67 18.34 26.80
N ASP A 285 5.92 17.19 26.18
CA ASP A 285 6.46 17.05 24.82
C ASP A 285 5.46 16.52 23.77
N ASN A 286 4.39 15.87 24.20
CA ASN A 286 3.34 15.31 23.35
C ASN A 286 1.93 15.60 23.91
N LEU A 287 0.91 15.31 23.09
CA LEU A 287 -0.48 15.61 23.40
C LEU A 287 -1.02 14.85 24.63
N LEU A 288 -0.55 13.64 24.90
CA LEU A 288 -0.86 12.91 26.13
C LEU A 288 -0.32 13.64 27.38
N LYS A 289 0.94 14.06 27.36
CA LYS A 289 1.51 14.80 28.49
C LYS A 289 0.89 16.18 28.64
N TRP A 290 0.39 16.79 27.56
CA TRP A 290 -0.44 17.99 27.64
C TRP A 290 -1.75 17.73 28.40
N SER A 291 -2.50 16.68 28.06
CA SER A 291 -3.78 16.40 28.74
C SER A 291 -3.58 16.14 30.24
N LEU A 292 -2.52 15.41 30.60
CA LEU A 292 -2.10 15.11 31.97
C LEU A 292 -1.39 16.26 32.70
N ALA A 293 -1.04 17.36 32.03
CA ALA A 293 -0.34 18.48 32.66
C ALA A 293 -1.18 19.15 33.75
N ALA A 294 -0.54 19.56 34.84
CA ALA A 294 -1.19 20.32 35.90
C ALA A 294 -1.77 21.64 35.36
N GLU A 295 -2.92 22.08 35.90
CA GLU A 295 -3.56 23.32 35.42
C GLU A 295 -2.68 24.56 35.60
N GLU A 296 -1.74 24.57 36.55
CA GLU A 296 -0.70 25.61 36.66
C GLU A 296 0.20 25.68 35.42
N VAL A 297 0.58 24.53 34.85
CA VAL A 297 1.36 24.46 33.60
C VAL A 297 0.51 24.95 32.43
N LYS A 298 -0.75 24.50 32.33
CA LYS A 298 -1.66 24.92 31.26
C LYS A 298 -2.06 26.40 31.36
N ALA A 299 -2.17 26.98 32.55
CA ALA A 299 -2.49 28.39 32.76
C ALA A 299 -1.34 29.34 32.38
N ASN A 300 -0.10 28.83 32.38
CA ASN A 300 1.09 29.56 31.96
C ASN A 300 1.29 29.61 30.43
N VAL A 301 0.43 28.92 29.66
CA VAL A 301 0.41 28.90 28.20
C VAL A 301 -0.59 29.94 27.66
N HIS A 302 -0.25 30.56 26.53
CA HIS A 302 -1.12 31.54 25.89
C HIS A 302 -2.48 30.93 25.51
N ASN A 303 -3.58 31.67 25.75
CA ASN A 303 -4.95 31.15 25.71
C ASN A 303 -5.31 30.50 24.36
N LEU A 304 -4.88 31.08 23.23
CA LEU A 304 -5.09 30.50 21.90
C LEU A 304 -4.41 29.13 21.77
N THR A 305 -3.16 29.00 22.24
CA THR A 305 -2.39 27.75 22.21
C THR A 305 -3.01 26.69 23.12
N LYS A 306 -3.47 27.06 24.32
CA LYS A 306 -4.23 26.16 25.21
C LYS A 306 -5.47 25.60 24.49
N ARG A 307 -6.29 26.47 23.90
CA ARG A 307 -7.50 26.07 23.14
C ARG A 307 -7.18 25.13 21.96
N LEU A 308 -6.08 25.37 21.24
CA LEU A 308 -5.67 24.51 20.12
C LEU A 308 -5.29 23.10 20.59
N LEU A 309 -4.50 22.99 21.65
CA LEU A 309 -4.09 21.69 22.20
C LEU A 309 -5.27 20.94 22.86
N ASP A 310 -6.12 21.66 23.60
CA ASP A 310 -7.34 21.10 24.19
C ASP A 310 -8.32 20.60 23.10
N ALA A 311 -8.50 21.36 22.01
CA ALA A 311 -9.34 20.95 20.88
C ALA A 311 -8.77 19.73 20.15
N ALA A 312 -7.46 19.70 19.87
CA ALA A 312 -6.80 18.55 19.23
C ALA A 312 -6.92 17.27 20.08
N PHE A 313 -6.84 17.38 21.42
CA PHE A 313 -7.06 16.25 22.31
C PHE A 313 -8.52 15.79 22.31
N ILE A 314 -9.49 16.72 22.32
CA ILE A 314 -10.92 16.37 22.26
C ILE A 314 -11.26 15.68 20.94
N GLU A 315 -10.78 16.19 19.79
CA GLU A 315 -10.98 15.58 18.47
C GLU A 315 -10.43 14.15 18.41
N LEU A 316 -9.21 13.94 18.93
CA LEU A 316 -8.59 12.63 19.06
C LEU A 316 -9.45 11.68 19.92
N MET A 317 -9.88 12.12 21.12
CA MET A 317 -10.70 11.29 22.00
C MET A 317 -12.11 11.02 21.44
N SER A 318 -12.68 11.94 20.67
CA SER A 318 -13.96 11.73 19.97
C SER A 318 -13.84 10.69 18.86
N SER A 319 -12.74 10.67 18.10
CA SER A 319 -12.47 9.59 17.14
C SER A 319 -12.35 8.21 17.82
N MET A 320 -11.78 8.14 19.03
CA MET A 320 -11.72 6.90 19.81
C MET A 320 -13.10 6.41 20.23
N ALA A 321 -13.98 7.31 20.69
CA ALA A 321 -15.32 6.97 21.17
C ALA A 321 -16.25 6.43 20.06
N MET A 322 -15.96 6.73 18.79
CA MET A 322 -16.65 6.15 17.63
C MET A 322 -16.14 4.73 17.26
N SER A 323 -15.06 4.27 17.87
CA SER A 323 -14.52 2.91 17.69
C SER A 323 -14.97 1.95 18.80
N ALA A 324 -15.13 0.67 18.47
CA ALA A 324 -15.65 -0.34 19.41
C ALA A 324 -14.78 -0.48 20.70
N PRO A 325 -15.41 -0.72 21.87
CA PRO A 325 -14.78 -0.54 23.19
C PRO A 325 -13.54 -1.43 23.40
N MET A 326 -12.56 -0.86 24.10
CA MET A 326 -11.16 -1.29 24.07
C MET A 326 -10.71 -1.94 25.39
N LYS A 327 -9.90 -3.00 25.31
CA LYS A 327 -8.98 -3.40 26.40
C LYS A 327 -7.58 -2.89 26.04
N LEU A 328 -6.95 -2.16 26.97
CA LEU A 328 -5.64 -1.50 26.79
C LEU A 328 -4.46 -2.25 27.45
N GLU A 329 -4.71 -3.47 27.90
CA GLU A 329 -3.77 -4.27 28.70
C GLU A 329 -2.63 -4.85 27.84
N GLY A 330 -1.37 -4.65 28.27
CA GLY A 330 -0.16 -5.25 27.66
C GLY A 330 0.54 -4.45 26.55
N LEU A 331 -0.16 -3.58 25.79
CA LEU A 331 0.40 -2.90 24.61
C LEU A 331 1.61 -1.98 24.91
N TYR A 332 1.54 -1.19 25.98
CA TYR A 332 2.64 -0.30 26.38
C TYR A 332 3.89 -1.09 26.82
N GLU A 333 3.69 -2.19 27.54
CA GLU A 333 4.79 -3.01 28.04
C GLU A 333 5.55 -3.75 26.94
N SER A 334 4.86 -4.22 25.88
CA SER A 334 5.53 -4.95 24.79
C SER A 334 6.46 -4.05 23.96
N VAL A 335 6.11 -2.76 23.80
CA VAL A 335 6.96 -1.76 23.11
C VAL A 335 8.08 -1.28 24.03
N TYR A 336 7.79 -1.02 25.31
CA TYR A 336 8.77 -0.50 26.28
C TYR A 336 9.89 -1.50 26.59
N ASN A 337 9.63 -2.82 26.50
CA ASN A 337 10.62 -3.87 26.78
C ASN A 337 11.30 -4.45 25.53
N ALA A 338 11.12 -3.85 24.35
CA ALA A 338 11.73 -4.34 23.11
C ALA A 338 13.26 -4.12 23.10
N ARG A 339 14.01 -5.10 22.58
CA ARG A 339 15.48 -5.12 22.55
C ARG A 339 16.02 -5.22 21.12
N TRP A 340 17.12 -4.52 20.86
CA TRP A 340 17.86 -4.60 19.60
C TRP A 340 18.63 -5.91 19.49
N HIS A 341 18.54 -6.53 18.31
CA HIS A 341 19.29 -7.71 17.91
C HIS A 341 19.83 -7.50 16.48
N HIS A 342 20.90 -8.18 16.12
CA HIS A 342 21.45 -8.15 14.77
C HIS A 342 21.85 -9.55 14.30
N VAL A 343 21.82 -9.77 12.98
CA VAL A 343 22.14 -11.04 12.35
C VAL A 343 23.51 -10.95 11.67
N VAL A 344 24.41 -11.88 12.00
CA VAL A 344 25.77 -11.97 11.47
C VAL A 344 25.93 -13.26 10.68
N GLU A 345 26.57 -13.20 9.51
CA GLU A 345 26.94 -14.40 8.74
C GLU A 345 28.27 -14.98 9.25
N VAL A 346 28.23 -16.19 9.81
CA VAL A 346 29.42 -16.91 10.26
C VAL A 346 29.77 -17.99 9.21
N PRO A 347 31.01 -18.00 8.67
CA PRO A 347 31.41 -18.98 7.65
C PRO A 347 31.81 -20.33 8.30
N ASP A 348 30.99 -21.38 8.12
CA ASP A 348 31.22 -22.71 8.72
C ASP A 348 31.60 -23.78 7.69
N GLY A 349 32.61 -23.49 6.85
CA GLY A 349 33.33 -24.46 6.00
C GLY A 349 32.54 -25.23 4.91
N LYS A 350 31.22 -25.20 4.94
CA LYS A 350 30.25 -25.88 4.05
C LYS A 350 29.08 -24.97 3.66
N GLY A 351 28.98 -23.78 4.24
CA GLY A 351 27.96 -22.77 3.98
C GLY A 351 28.10 -21.61 4.95
N ALA A 352 27.42 -20.49 4.67
CA ALA A 352 27.27 -19.39 5.63
C ALA A 352 26.07 -19.69 6.55
N VAL A 353 26.27 -19.53 7.87
CA VAL A 353 25.23 -19.69 8.88
C VAL A 353 24.87 -18.32 9.45
N MET A 354 23.58 -17.99 9.51
CA MET A 354 23.11 -16.75 10.13
C MET A 354 22.95 -16.93 11.64
N GLU A 355 23.74 -16.21 12.43
CA GLU A 355 23.65 -16.17 13.89
C GLU A 355 22.98 -14.86 14.33
N VAL A 356 21.99 -14.94 15.25
CA VAL A 356 21.35 -13.76 15.85
C VAL A 356 22.06 -13.41 17.16
N ARG A 357 22.54 -12.18 17.29
CA ARG A 357 23.21 -11.65 18.48
C ARG A 357 22.40 -10.53 19.11
N GLU A 358 22.33 -10.51 20.44
CA GLU A 358 21.69 -9.45 21.22
C GLU A 358 22.57 -8.19 21.25
N GLY A 359 21.95 -7.01 21.17
CA GLY A 359 22.62 -5.72 21.21
C GLY A 359 22.68 -4.98 19.87
N GLU A 360 23.06 -3.70 19.93
CA GLU A 360 23.33 -2.85 18.76
C GLU A 360 24.56 -3.38 18.00
N ALA A 361 24.48 -3.40 16.67
CA ALA A 361 25.54 -3.96 15.84
C ALA A 361 26.82 -3.10 15.91
N PRO A 362 28.03 -3.70 15.93
CA PRO A 362 29.27 -2.96 15.77
C PRO A 362 29.26 -2.12 14.49
N GLN A 363 29.57 -0.82 14.59
CA GLN A 363 29.56 0.06 13.43
C GLN A 363 30.62 -0.37 12.40
N SER A 364 30.18 -0.83 11.24
CA SER A 364 31.04 -1.37 10.17
C SER A 364 31.85 -0.32 9.40
N CYS A 365 31.74 0.96 9.77
CA CYS A 365 32.51 2.07 9.21
C CYS A 365 32.83 3.11 10.29
N THR A 366 34.08 3.53 10.37
CA THR A 366 34.49 4.75 11.08
C THR A 366 34.16 5.97 10.23
N TYR A 367 33.52 6.98 10.82
CA TYR A 367 33.28 8.28 10.18
C TYR A 367 34.36 9.28 10.60
N LYS A 368 34.77 10.14 9.67
CA LYS A 368 35.59 11.32 9.97
C LYS A 368 34.72 12.57 9.98
N ALA A 369 34.92 13.42 10.98
CA ALA A 369 34.25 14.72 11.06
C ALA A 369 34.94 15.71 10.10
N VAL A 370 34.21 16.20 9.11
CA VAL A 370 34.68 17.23 8.17
C VAL A 370 33.68 18.38 8.21
N GLY A 371 33.98 19.39 9.05
CA GLY A 371 33.04 20.47 9.36
C GLY A 371 31.81 19.95 10.11
N ASP A 372 30.62 20.42 9.72
CA ASP A 372 29.33 20.00 10.29
C ASP A 372 28.77 18.71 9.65
N SER A 373 29.57 18.02 8.84
CA SER A 373 29.19 16.79 8.12
C SER A 373 30.09 15.62 8.50
N LEU A 374 29.49 14.44 8.68
CA LEU A 374 30.20 13.18 8.85
C LEU A 374 30.44 12.55 7.47
N GLU A 375 31.70 12.43 7.09
CA GLU A 375 32.12 11.77 5.85
C GLU A 375 32.63 10.35 6.15
N ARG A 376 32.41 9.43 5.21
CA ARG A 376 32.78 8.02 5.38
C ARG A 376 34.28 7.87 5.12
N ASP A 377 34.99 7.12 5.97
CA ASP A 377 36.46 7.00 5.85
C ASP A 377 36.86 5.90 4.85
N ASP A 378 36.70 6.21 3.56
CA ASP A 378 36.86 5.26 2.44
C ASP A 378 38.29 4.67 2.29
N GLY A 379 39.26 5.18 3.04
CA GLY A 379 40.65 4.72 3.04
C GLY A 379 40.98 3.60 4.04
N VAL A 380 40.04 3.20 4.90
CA VAL A 380 40.27 2.16 5.92
C VAL A 380 39.80 0.81 5.42
N GLN A 381 40.70 -0.18 5.45
CA GLN A 381 40.40 -1.56 5.10
C GLN A 381 39.25 -2.10 5.97
N GLN A 382 38.20 -2.63 5.33
CA GLN A 382 37.04 -3.21 6.02
C GLN A 382 37.53 -4.17 7.12
N SER A 383 37.01 -3.99 8.34
CA SER A 383 37.28 -4.86 9.47
C SER A 383 37.03 -6.31 9.07
N GLY A 384 37.99 -7.22 9.34
CA GLY A 384 37.90 -8.64 9.01
C GLY A 384 36.87 -9.43 9.84
N GLU A 385 35.86 -8.75 10.36
CA GLU A 385 34.78 -9.27 11.19
C GLU A 385 33.48 -9.20 10.36
N ALA A 386 32.69 -10.27 10.43
CA ALA A 386 31.62 -10.49 9.45
C ALA A 386 30.55 -9.38 9.48
N PRO A 387 30.15 -8.83 8.32
CA PRO A 387 29.22 -7.71 8.28
C PRO A 387 27.82 -8.14 8.78
N PRO A 388 27.15 -7.31 9.59
CA PRO A 388 25.76 -7.57 9.97
C PRO A 388 24.85 -7.45 8.75
N VAL A 389 24.02 -8.47 8.52
CA VAL A 389 23.14 -8.59 7.35
C VAL A 389 21.76 -7.98 7.60
N LEU A 390 21.28 -8.03 8.85
CA LEU A 390 19.97 -7.52 9.24
C LEU A 390 19.96 -7.02 10.68
N MET A 391 19.26 -5.91 10.93
CA MET A 391 18.95 -5.42 12.27
C MET A 391 17.48 -5.74 12.60
N VAL A 392 17.22 -6.33 13.75
CA VAL A 392 15.91 -6.87 14.15
C VAL A 392 15.56 -6.37 15.55
N LEU A 393 14.33 -5.88 15.72
CA LEU A 393 13.79 -5.56 17.02
C LEU A 393 12.94 -6.75 17.52
N THR A 394 13.21 -7.25 18.73
CA THR A 394 12.46 -8.35 19.34
C THR A 394 11.91 -7.95 20.71
N SER A 395 10.92 -8.66 21.23
CA SER A 395 10.32 -8.39 22.55
C SER A 395 10.01 -9.72 23.25
N ASP A 396 10.46 -9.87 24.50
CA ASP A 396 10.33 -11.12 25.27
C ASP A 396 8.87 -11.48 25.59
N LYS A 397 7.98 -10.47 25.61
CA LYS A 397 6.52 -10.64 25.74
C LYS A 397 5.83 -10.98 24.41
N GLY A 398 6.61 -11.14 23.34
CA GLY A 398 6.14 -11.16 21.97
C GLY A 398 5.78 -9.78 21.45
N TRP A 399 5.82 -9.62 20.13
CA TRP A 399 5.04 -8.58 19.46
C TRP A 399 3.54 -8.88 19.63
N PRO A 400 2.63 -7.90 19.53
CA PRO A 400 1.17 -8.15 19.53
C PRO A 400 0.67 -8.87 18.25
N TYR A 401 1.53 -9.70 17.66
CA TYR A 401 1.34 -10.54 16.49
C TYR A 401 2.15 -11.83 16.72
N SER A 402 1.46 -12.97 16.81
CA SER A 402 2.00 -14.22 16.29
C SER A 402 1.69 -14.27 14.80
N TRP A 403 2.69 -14.60 13.97
CA TRP A 403 2.42 -15.01 12.60
C TRP A 403 2.07 -16.50 12.63
N ASP A 404 0.86 -16.81 13.11
CA ASP A 404 0.39 -18.19 13.12
C ASP A 404 0.22 -18.68 11.69
N LYS A 405 0.83 -19.84 11.43
CA LYS A 405 0.91 -20.47 10.11
C LYS A 405 -0.49 -20.91 9.67
N GLY A 406 -0.84 -20.59 8.42
CA GLY A 406 -1.98 -21.20 7.72
C GLY A 406 -1.68 -22.61 7.20
#